data_AF-A0A956QHG2-F1
#
_entry.id   AF-A0A956QHG2-F1
#
_cell.length_a   1.000
_cell.length_b   1.000
_cell.length_c   1.000
_cell.angle_alpha   90.00
_cell.angle_beta   90.00
_cell.angle_gamma   90.00
#
_symmetry.space_group_name_H-M   'P 1'
#
loop_
_entity.id
_entity.type
_entity.pdbx_description
1 polymer ?
#
loop_
_entity_poly.entity_id
_entity_poly.type
_entity_poly.pdbx_seq_one_letter_code
_entity_poly.pdbx_strand_id
1 'polypeptide(L)'
;EEAQSVIVLDSGQDPIFSGCECRFRSALCVPVPDPEGNVVGLLYADDAGAGRFSYQDRNNLEDYAADLGQQLMEVDWDEKPPEPTPPPPPRPPREPLPKPLRIAAWLFAVACVWVVLGGAWIGLRSQQVEQPNGLPPVSAETEAMTVARSVLSMLQTDDFQLLRQRLTDSARSRSSTSDFSARLKKWLAKPERRDDLQRRQLLPKENGPTTSKVLVRSDGQEDWTWTFTYNGIVWQLERAEGGPPLTN
;
A
#
# COMPACT_ATOMS: atom_id res chain seq x y z
N GLU A 1 -1.92 -7.54 35.22
CA GLU A 1 -2.37 -8.43 34.14
C GLU A 1 -1.70 -7.94 32.87
N GLU A 2 -0.95 -8.80 32.16
CA GLU A 2 -0.31 -8.43 30.91
C GLU A 2 -1.38 -8.19 29.84
N ALA A 3 -1.39 -7.01 29.21
CA ALA A 3 -2.34 -6.67 28.16
C ALA A 3 -2.04 -7.49 26.91
N GLN A 4 -2.77 -8.59 26.72
CA GLN A 4 -2.65 -9.42 25.52
C GLN A 4 -3.38 -8.77 24.35
N SER A 5 -2.73 -8.72 23.20
CA SER A 5 -3.36 -8.35 21.93
C SER A 5 -4.41 -9.40 21.55
N VAL A 6 -5.66 -8.94 21.49
CA VAL A 6 -6.81 -9.75 21.08
C VAL A 6 -7.10 -9.42 19.63
N ILE A 7 -7.04 -10.43 18.76
CA ILE A 7 -7.58 -10.30 17.40
C ILE A 7 -9.09 -10.22 17.56
N VAL A 8 -9.67 -9.04 17.34
CA VAL A 8 -11.06 -8.81 17.70
C VAL A 8 -12.01 -9.51 16.73
N LEU A 9 -11.75 -9.62 15.41
CA LEU A 9 -12.66 -10.35 14.49
C LEU A 9 -11.96 -10.87 13.21
N ASP A 10 -11.91 -12.19 12.99
CA ASP A 10 -11.91 -12.80 11.64
C ASP A 10 -13.36 -13.24 11.36
N SER A 11 -14.06 -12.50 10.51
CA SER A 11 -15.45 -12.79 10.12
C SER A 11 -15.63 -14.17 9.49
N GLY A 12 -14.56 -14.79 8.99
CA GLY A 12 -14.60 -16.16 8.48
C GLY A 12 -14.50 -17.24 9.55
N GLN A 13 -14.14 -16.90 10.78
CA GLN A 13 -14.00 -17.83 11.91
C GLN A 13 -15.03 -17.59 13.02
N ASP A 14 -15.67 -16.41 13.04
CA ASP A 14 -16.72 -16.09 14.01
C ASP A 14 -18.06 -16.77 13.61
N PRO A 15 -18.60 -17.65 14.46
CA PRO A 15 -19.85 -18.37 14.21
C PRO A 15 -21.05 -17.45 13.97
N ILE A 16 -21.05 -16.23 14.51
CA ILE A 16 -22.15 -15.25 14.34
C ILE A 16 -22.25 -14.80 12.89
N PHE A 17 -21.13 -14.77 12.17
CA PHE A 17 -21.06 -14.38 10.77
C PHE A 17 -21.07 -15.58 9.81
N SER A 18 -21.10 -16.81 10.34
CA SER A 18 -21.22 -18.02 9.53
C SER A 18 -22.57 -18.05 8.79
N GLY A 19 -22.53 -17.96 7.46
CA GLY A 19 -23.71 -17.90 6.58
C GLY A 19 -24.13 -16.51 6.10
N CYS A 20 -23.42 -15.45 6.49
CA CYS A 20 -23.61 -14.12 5.88
C CYS A 20 -22.80 -14.00 4.58
N GLU A 21 -23.45 -13.78 3.43
CA GLU A 21 -22.79 -13.49 2.14
C GLU A 21 -22.27 -12.04 2.04
N CYS A 22 -21.80 -11.47 3.14
CA CYS A 22 -21.30 -10.10 3.18
C CYS A 22 -19.78 -10.06 2.96
N ARG A 23 -19.28 -9.10 2.18
CA ARG A 23 -17.85 -8.79 2.13
C ARG A 23 -17.50 -8.00 3.39
N PHE A 24 -16.98 -8.69 4.38
CA PHE A 24 -16.51 -8.07 5.61
C PHE A 24 -15.17 -7.38 5.38
N ARG A 25 -15.02 -6.18 5.95
CA ARG A 25 -13.72 -5.56 6.15
C ARG A 25 -13.05 -6.19 7.36
N SER A 26 -11.76 -6.48 7.27
CA SER A 26 -11.00 -6.91 8.44
C SER A 26 -10.44 -5.68 9.13
N ALA A 27 -10.48 -5.68 10.46
CA ALA A 27 -9.87 -4.66 11.28
C ALA A 27 -8.99 -5.34 12.34
N LEU A 28 -7.84 -4.74 12.61
CA LEU A 28 -6.91 -5.20 13.62
C LEU A 28 -6.66 -4.07 14.62
N CYS A 29 -6.89 -4.38 15.89
CA CYS A 29 -6.71 -3.46 16.99
C CYS A 29 -5.54 -3.95 17.85
N VAL A 30 -4.56 -3.08 18.09
CA VAL A 30 -3.35 -3.41 18.86
C VAL A 30 -3.18 -2.40 20.00
N PRO A 31 -3.01 -2.84 21.25
CA PRO A 31 -2.75 -1.91 22.35
C PRO A 31 -1.41 -1.22 22.15
N VAL A 32 -1.33 0.06 22.51
CA VAL A 32 -0.09 0.85 22.53
C VAL A 32 0.41 0.89 23.98
N PRO A 33 1.46 0.12 24.34
CA PRO A 33 2.01 0.14 25.69
C PRO A 33 3.01 1.29 25.87
N ASP A 34 3.07 1.87 27.06
CA ASP A 34 4.19 2.70 27.51
C ASP A 34 5.42 1.81 27.88
N PRO A 35 6.59 2.40 28.18
CA PRO A 35 7.78 1.65 28.59
C PRO A 35 7.58 0.79 29.85
N GLU A 36 6.64 1.17 30.72
CA GLU A 36 6.27 0.43 31.93
C GLU A 36 5.27 -0.71 31.66
N GLY A 37 4.77 -0.82 30.43
CA GLY A 37 3.81 -1.85 29.99
C GLY A 37 2.33 -1.50 30.23
N ASN A 38 2.01 -0.27 30.62
CA ASN A 38 0.63 0.20 30.72
C ASN A 38 0.09 0.59 29.34
N VAL A 39 -1.17 0.29 29.08
CA VAL A 39 -1.81 0.68 27.81
C VAL A 39 -2.17 2.15 27.83
N VAL A 40 -1.50 2.94 26.99
CA VAL A 40 -1.74 4.39 26.84
C VAL A 40 -2.60 4.73 25.62
N GLY A 41 -2.81 3.76 24.72
CA GLY A 41 -3.63 3.96 23.53
C GLY A 41 -4.00 2.68 22.81
N LEU A 42 -4.67 2.86 21.67
CA LEU A 42 -5.06 1.77 20.78
C LEU A 42 -4.74 2.16 19.34
N LEU A 43 -3.99 1.31 18.65
CA LEU A 43 -3.76 1.40 17.22
C LEU A 43 -4.83 0.62 16.47
N TYR A 44 -5.56 1.30 15.57
CA TYR A 44 -6.61 0.70 14.75
C TYR A 44 -6.17 0.67 13.28
N ALA A 45 -6.14 -0.51 12.68
CA ALA A 45 -5.87 -0.72 11.26
C ALA A 45 -7.11 -1.33 10.57
N ASP A 46 -7.58 -0.70 9.49
CA ASP A 46 -8.66 -1.20 8.63
C ASP A 46 -8.07 -1.59 7.26
N ASP A 47 -8.40 -2.79 6.78
CA ASP A 47 -8.13 -3.15 5.39
C ASP A 47 -9.36 -2.77 4.54
N ALA A 48 -9.18 -1.75 3.69
CA ALA A 48 -10.21 -1.31 2.75
C ALA A 48 -10.57 -2.38 1.70
N GLY A 49 -9.74 -3.42 1.56
CA GLY A 49 -10.01 -4.62 0.76
C GLY A 49 -10.88 -5.66 1.47
N ALA A 50 -10.99 -6.85 0.85
CA ALA A 50 -11.57 -8.03 1.47
C ALA A 50 -10.49 -8.96 2.07
N GLY A 51 -9.29 -8.41 2.32
CA GLY A 51 -8.16 -9.16 2.84
C GLY A 51 -8.34 -9.46 4.32
N ARG A 52 -7.57 -10.45 4.80
CA ARG A 52 -7.46 -10.77 6.22
C ARG A 52 -6.06 -10.40 6.67
N PHE A 53 -5.94 -9.79 7.85
CA PHE A 53 -4.65 -9.60 8.50
C PHE A 53 -3.99 -10.95 8.78
N SER A 54 -2.74 -11.10 8.38
CA SER A 54 -1.92 -12.25 8.72
C SER A 54 -1.31 -12.09 10.13
N TYR A 55 -0.76 -13.18 10.68
CA TYR A 55 0.03 -13.11 11.92
C TYR A 55 1.23 -12.18 11.79
N GLN A 56 1.82 -12.07 10.59
CA GLN A 56 2.94 -11.17 10.36
C GLN A 56 2.48 -9.70 10.41
N ASP A 57 1.30 -9.39 9.88
CA ASP A 57 0.74 -8.03 9.96
C ASP A 57 0.45 -7.63 11.41
N ARG A 58 -0.03 -8.59 12.22
CA ARG A 58 -0.19 -8.40 13.67
C ARG A 58 1.12 -8.07 14.36
N ASN A 59 2.15 -8.88 14.16
CA ASN A 59 3.45 -8.67 14.81
C ASN A 59 4.05 -7.31 14.39
N ASN A 60 3.95 -6.96 13.11
CA ASN A 60 4.43 -5.66 12.62
C ASN A 60 3.69 -4.47 13.27
N LEU A 61 2.38 -4.59 13.48
CA LEU A 61 1.60 -3.55 14.15
C LEU A 61 1.85 -3.51 15.66
N GLU A 62 2.16 -4.64 16.29
CA GLU A 62 2.60 -4.71 17.70
C GLU A 62 3.95 -4.03 17.90
N ASP A 63 4.92 -4.31 17.04
CA ASP A 63 6.23 -3.66 17.08
C ASP A 63 6.08 -2.13 16.87
N TYR A 64 5.28 -1.73 15.87
CA TYR A 64 5.00 -0.32 15.62
C TYR A 64 4.25 0.35 16.78
N ALA A 65 3.30 -0.34 17.40
CA ALA A 65 2.57 0.18 18.56
C ALA A 65 3.50 0.38 19.77
N ALA A 66 4.47 -0.51 19.97
CA ALA A 66 5.48 -0.36 21.02
C ALA A 66 6.37 0.87 20.78
N ASP A 67 6.84 1.06 19.54
CA ASP A 67 7.63 2.24 19.16
C ASP A 67 6.83 3.55 19.32
N LEU A 68 5.55 3.52 18.93
CA LEU A 68 4.65 4.66 19.07
C LEU A 68 4.43 5.03 20.55
N GLY A 69 4.28 4.02 21.42
CA GLY A 69 4.14 4.24 22.86
C GLY A 69 5.33 4.96 23.48
N GLN A 70 6.55 4.66 23.03
CA GLN A 70 7.76 5.39 23.43
C GLN A 70 7.71 6.86 22.98
N GLN A 71 7.31 7.11 21.73
CA GLN A 71 7.23 8.47 21.18
C GLN A 71 6.16 9.32 21.85
N LEU A 72 5.02 8.74 22.22
CA LEU A 72 3.92 9.46 22.87
C LEU A 72 4.30 9.96 24.28
N MET A 73 5.31 9.37 24.92
CA MET A 73 5.85 9.85 26.20
C MET A 73 6.78 11.06 26.04
N GLU A 74 7.31 11.30 24.84
CA GLU A 74 8.13 12.49 24.54
C GLU A 74 7.27 13.72 24.18
N VAL A 75 5.98 13.51 23.90
CA VAL A 75 5.04 14.60 23.60
C VAL A 75 4.55 15.20 24.91
N ASP A 76 4.79 16.50 25.08
CA ASP A 76 4.23 17.26 26.19
C ASP A 76 2.74 17.54 25.95
N TRP A 77 1.87 16.69 26.52
CA TRP A 77 0.42 16.79 26.37
C TRP A 77 -0.21 17.93 27.17
N ASP A 78 0.58 18.65 27.98
CA ASP A 78 0.12 19.80 28.77
C ASP A 78 0.05 21.11 27.97
N GLU A 79 0.27 21.09 26.64
CA GLU A 79 -0.08 22.21 25.77
C GLU A 79 -1.61 22.42 25.77
N LYS A 80 -2.05 23.28 26.68
CA LYS A 80 -3.42 23.78 26.77
C LYS A 80 -3.88 24.19 25.37
N PRO A 81 -4.97 23.59 24.83
CA PRO A 81 -5.52 23.99 23.55
C PRO A 81 -5.68 25.51 23.52
N PRO A 82 -5.29 26.20 22.44
CA PRO A 82 -5.44 27.64 22.36
C PRO A 82 -6.89 27.99 22.67
N GLU A 83 -7.06 28.88 23.64
CA GLU A 83 -8.37 29.28 24.14
C GLU A 83 -9.24 29.71 22.94
N PRO A 84 -10.46 29.15 22.78
CA PRO A 84 -11.27 29.41 21.61
C PRO A 84 -11.48 30.91 21.49
N THR A 85 -11.03 31.47 20.38
CA THR A 85 -11.14 32.90 20.10
C THR A 85 -12.63 33.23 20.16
N PRO A 86 -13.05 34.25 20.94
CA PRO A 86 -14.46 34.55 21.10
C PRO A 86 -15.10 34.76 19.72
N PRO A 87 -16.33 34.25 19.51
CA PRO A 87 -16.99 34.34 18.22
C PRO A 87 -17.04 35.82 17.79
N PRO A 88 -16.67 36.13 16.53
CA PRO A 88 -16.73 37.49 16.04
C PRO A 88 -18.15 38.05 16.23
N PRO A 89 -18.30 39.34 16.57
CA PRO A 89 -19.60 39.93 16.83
C PRO A 89 -20.58 39.65 15.68
N PRO A 90 -21.87 39.46 15.97
CA PRO A 90 -22.88 39.13 14.97
C PRO A 90 -22.78 40.14 13.82
N ARG A 91 -22.51 39.65 12.62
CA ARG A 91 -22.41 40.51 11.44
C ARG A 91 -23.72 41.28 11.28
N PRO A 92 -23.69 42.59 10.99
CA PRO A 92 -24.90 43.36 10.75
C PRO A 92 -25.72 42.69 9.63
N PRO A 93 -27.06 42.85 9.64
CA PRO A 93 -27.94 42.30 8.63
C PRO A 93 -27.40 42.67 7.25
N ARG A 94 -26.99 41.66 6.46
CA ARG A 94 -26.50 41.90 5.11
C ARG A 94 -27.65 42.52 4.31
N GLU A 95 -27.45 43.72 3.78
CA GLU A 95 -28.39 44.32 2.85
C GLU A 95 -28.66 43.35 1.69
N PRO A 96 -29.93 43.17 1.29
CA PRO A 96 -30.26 42.28 0.20
C PRO A 96 -29.54 42.76 -1.06
N LEU A 97 -28.71 41.88 -1.65
CA LEU A 97 -28.02 42.19 -2.90
C LEU A 97 -29.00 42.76 -3.93
N PRO A 98 -28.61 43.80 -4.68
CA PRO A 98 -29.46 44.40 -5.69
C PRO A 98 -29.95 43.32 -6.67
N LYS A 99 -31.25 43.39 -7.02
CA LYS A 99 -31.97 42.40 -7.85
C LYS A 99 -31.20 41.86 -9.07
N PRO A 100 -30.43 42.66 -9.86
CA PRO A 100 -29.69 42.11 -11.00
C PRO A 100 -28.60 41.09 -10.61
N LEU A 101 -27.95 41.24 -9.45
CA LEU A 101 -26.90 40.32 -8.99
C LEU A 101 -27.46 38.98 -8.50
N ARG A 102 -28.70 38.95 -7.98
CA ARG A 102 -29.37 37.71 -7.58
C ARG A 102 -29.66 36.82 -8.79
N ILE A 103 -30.03 37.41 -9.93
CA ILE A 103 -30.30 36.69 -11.17
C ILE A 103 -28.99 36.12 -11.76
N ALA A 104 -27.91 36.92 -11.75
CA ALA A 104 -26.59 36.47 -12.22
C ALA A 104 -26.04 35.30 -11.39
N ALA A 105 -26.16 35.36 -10.05
CA ALA A 105 -25.73 34.28 -9.16
C ALA A 105 -26.56 32.99 -9.37
N TRP A 106 -27.87 33.13 -9.64
CA TRP A 106 -28.74 31.99 -9.90
C TRP A 106 -28.42 31.32 -11.25
N LEU A 107 -28.18 32.10 -12.30
CA LEU A 107 -27.76 31.58 -13.61
C LEU A 107 -26.39 30.90 -13.54
N PHE A 108 -25.45 31.42 -12.74
CA PHE A 108 -24.16 30.79 -12.53
C PHE A 108 -24.29 29.44 -11.80
N ALA A 109 -25.11 29.37 -10.75
CA ALA A 109 -25.35 28.12 -10.03
C ALA A 109 -26.01 27.05 -10.93
N VAL A 110 -26.98 27.45 -11.78
CA VAL A 110 -27.61 26.52 -12.74
C VAL A 110 -26.61 26.07 -13.81
N ALA A 111 -25.73 26.96 -14.29
CA ALA A 111 -24.67 26.59 -15.22
C ALA A 111 -23.67 25.59 -14.61
N CYS A 112 -23.27 25.79 -13.34
CA CYS A 112 -22.41 24.84 -12.63
C CYS A 112 -23.06 23.46 -12.48
N VAL A 113 -24.37 23.41 -12.19
CA VAL A 113 -25.12 22.14 -12.07
C VAL A 113 -25.19 21.40 -13.41
N TRP A 114 -25.37 22.12 -14.53
CA TRP A 114 -25.35 21.53 -15.88
C TRP A 114 -23.97 21.03 -16.30
N VAL A 115 -22.89 21.68 -15.87
CA VAL A 115 -21.51 21.19 -16.10
C VAL A 115 -21.23 19.90 -15.30
N VAL A 116 -21.69 19.83 -14.05
CA VAL A 116 -21.53 18.64 -13.21
C VAL A 116 -22.38 17.46 -13.71
N LEU A 117 -23.62 17.69 -14.11
CA LEU A 117 -24.51 16.63 -14.63
C LEU A 117 -24.20 16.24 -16.09
N GLY A 118 -23.77 17.19 -16.93
CA GLY A 118 -23.37 16.94 -18.32
C GLY A 118 -22.01 16.24 -18.43
N GLY A 119 -21.08 16.48 -17.49
CA GLY A 119 -19.79 15.80 -17.42
C GLY A 119 -19.88 14.33 -17.00
N ALA A 120 -20.97 13.92 -16.33
CA ALA A 120 -21.16 12.55 -15.84
C ALA A 120 -21.40 11.51 -16.96
N TRP A 121 -21.71 11.92 -18.20
CA TRP A 121 -21.92 11.01 -19.32
C TRP A 121 -20.74 10.89 -20.30
N ILE A 122 -19.74 11.77 -20.21
CA ILE A 122 -18.59 11.78 -21.15
C ILE A 122 -17.31 11.23 -20.50
N GLY A 123 -17.27 11.03 -19.18
CA GLY A 123 -16.05 10.76 -18.43
C GLY A 123 -16.03 9.44 -17.64
N LEU A 124 -16.48 8.31 -18.19
CA LEU A 124 -16.12 6.99 -17.65
C LEU A 124 -14.68 6.61 -18.08
N ARG A 125 -13.71 7.47 -17.77
CA ARG A 125 -12.26 7.20 -17.89
C ARG A 125 -11.52 8.01 -16.84
N SER A 126 -10.98 7.29 -15.86
CA SER A 126 -9.91 7.67 -14.95
C SER A 126 -10.09 8.98 -14.16
N GLN A 127 -10.78 8.89 -13.01
CA GLN A 127 -10.48 9.80 -11.91
C GLN A 127 -9.15 9.40 -11.29
N GLN A 128 -8.10 10.04 -11.78
CA GLN A 128 -6.85 10.23 -11.06
C GLN A 128 -7.18 11.21 -9.92
N VAL A 129 -7.10 10.74 -8.68
CA VAL A 129 -7.27 11.57 -7.49
C VAL A 129 -6.09 12.54 -7.45
N GLU A 130 -6.33 13.82 -7.78
CA GLU A 130 -5.42 14.90 -7.39
C GLU A 130 -5.47 15.00 -5.86
N GLN A 131 -4.47 14.41 -5.21
CA GLN A 131 -4.19 14.65 -3.80
C GLN A 131 -3.72 16.10 -3.62
N PRO A 132 -4.24 16.83 -2.61
CA PRO A 132 -3.82 18.19 -2.34
C PRO A 132 -2.36 18.21 -1.90
N ASN A 133 -1.62 19.18 -2.43
CA ASN A 133 -0.21 19.47 -2.19
C ASN A 133 0.29 19.14 -0.78
N GLY A 134 1.33 18.32 -0.69
CA GLY A 134 2.14 18.25 0.52
C GLY A 134 2.91 16.96 0.79
N LEU A 135 3.44 16.26 -0.21
CA LEU A 135 4.59 15.34 -0.17
C LEU A 135 4.80 14.80 -1.61
N PRO A 136 6.03 14.60 -2.11
CA PRO A 136 6.22 14.02 -3.43
C PRO A 136 5.54 12.64 -3.46
N PRO A 137 4.81 12.27 -4.53
CA PRO A 137 4.32 10.90 -4.65
C PRO A 137 5.53 9.99 -4.48
N VAL A 138 5.45 8.99 -3.60
CA VAL A 138 6.42 7.90 -3.56
C VAL A 138 6.55 7.45 -5.01
N SER A 139 7.69 7.75 -5.62
CA SER A 139 7.83 7.64 -7.07
C SER A 139 7.57 6.18 -7.43
N ALA A 140 6.83 5.92 -8.51
CA ALA A 140 6.64 4.58 -9.08
C ALA A 140 7.96 3.77 -9.13
N GLU A 141 9.08 4.47 -9.30
CA GLU A 141 10.44 3.96 -9.20
C GLU A 141 10.77 3.30 -7.85
N THR A 142 10.45 3.95 -6.72
CA THR A 142 10.78 3.47 -5.37
C THR A 142 10.01 2.18 -5.04
N GLU A 143 8.77 2.08 -5.51
CA GLU A 143 7.92 0.90 -5.27
C GLU A 143 8.38 -0.30 -6.12
N ALA A 144 8.61 -0.11 -7.42
CA ALA A 144 9.10 -1.17 -8.29
C ALA A 144 10.46 -1.71 -7.80
N MET A 145 11.34 -0.83 -7.32
CA MET A 145 12.59 -1.24 -6.70
C MET A 145 12.39 -2.03 -5.41
N THR A 146 11.46 -1.62 -4.56
CA THR A 146 11.16 -2.35 -3.32
C THR A 146 10.67 -3.77 -3.63
N VAL A 147 9.82 -3.93 -4.63
CA VAL A 147 9.38 -5.25 -5.10
C VAL A 147 10.55 -6.05 -5.69
N ALA A 148 11.43 -5.42 -6.48
CA ALA A 148 12.61 -6.10 -7.02
C ALA A 148 13.57 -6.60 -5.93
N ARG A 149 13.79 -5.82 -4.86
CA ARG A 149 14.56 -6.27 -3.67
C ARG A 149 13.90 -7.45 -3.00
N SER A 150 12.59 -7.41 -2.83
CA SER A 150 11.81 -8.50 -2.24
C SER A 150 11.93 -9.79 -3.07
N VAL A 151 11.82 -9.70 -4.39
CA VAL A 151 12.02 -10.81 -5.34
C VAL A 151 13.44 -11.39 -5.22
N LEU A 152 14.47 -10.54 -5.18
CA LEU A 152 15.85 -10.99 -5.03
C LEU A 152 16.08 -11.68 -3.67
N SER A 153 15.52 -11.15 -2.60
CA SER A 153 15.60 -11.74 -1.26
C SER A 153 14.90 -13.11 -1.21
N MET A 154 13.71 -13.26 -1.80
CA MET A 154 13.00 -14.55 -1.86
C MET A 154 13.78 -15.61 -2.64
N LEU A 155 14.53 -15.21 -3.67
CA LEU A 155 15.45 -16.11 -4.37
C LEU A 155 16.61 -16.56 -3.49
N GLN A 156 17.12 -15.69 -2.61
CA GLN A 156 18.21 -15.99 -1.70
C GLN A 156 17.76 -16.90 -0.54
N THR A 157 16.51 -16.76 -0.08
CA THR A 157 15.93 -17.54 1.04
C THR A 157 15.14 -18.77 0.61
N ASP A 158 15.14 -19.10 -0.69
CA ASP A 158 14.40 -20.23 -1.27
C ASP A 158 12.86 -20.17 -1.06
N ASP A 159 12.29 -18.97 -0.85
CA ASP A 159 10.84 -18.77 -0.68
C ASP A 159 10.10 -18.65 -2.02
N PHE A 160 10.01 -19.77 -2.73
CA PHE A 160 9.42 -19.79 -4.06
C PHE A 160 7.90 -19.60 -4.06
N GLN A 161 7.22 -19.82 -2.94
CA GLN A 161 5.78 -19.62 -2.86
C GLN A 161 5.44 -18.13 -2.86
N LEU A 162 6.09 -17.35 -1.99
CA LEU A 162 5.91 -15.89 -1.98
C LEU A 162 6.45 -15.26 -3.27
N LEU A 163 7.57 -15.74 -3.79
CA LEU A 163 8.12 -15.29 -5.06
C LEU A 163 7.11 -15.45 -6.20
N ARG A 164 6.42 -16.60 -6.27
CA ARG A 164 5.39 -16.84 -7.28
C ARG A 164 4.22 -15.87 -7.13
N GLN A 165 3.87 -15.43 -5.92
CA GLN A 165 2.81 -14.43 -5.70
C GLN A 165 3.21 -13.03 -6.18
N ARG A 166 4.50 -12.74 -6.32
CA ARG A 166 5.02 -11.47 -6.88
C ARG A 166 4.98 -11.43 -8.41
N LEU A 167 4.68 -12.55 -9.08
CA LEU A 167 4.54 -12.60 -10.53
C LEU A 167 3.15 -12.11 -10.97
N THR A 168 3.07 -11.54 -12.18
CA THR A 168 1.78 -11.23 -12.82
C THR A 168 0.98 -12.50 -13.11
N ASP A 169 -0.35 -12.38 -13.27
CA ASP A 169 -1.22 -13.51 -13.63
C ASP A 169 -0.78 -14.23 -14.91
N SER A 170 -0.34 -13.46 -15.90
CA SER A 170 0.16 -13.96 -17.18
C SER A 170 1.48 -14.74 -17.04
N ALA A 171 2.33 -14.41 -16.08
CA ALA A 171 3.53 -15.18 -15.76
C ALA A 171 3.21 -16.41 -14.88
N ARG A 172 2.33 -16.26 -13.89
CA ARG A 172 1.90 -17.35 -12.99
C ARG A 172 1.21 -18.49 -13.72
N SER A 173 0.41 -18.17 -14.75
CA SER A 173 -0.35 -19.17 -15.52
C SER A 173 0.51 -20.06 -16.41
N ARG A 174 1.76 -19.67 -16.71
CA ARG A 174 2.67 -20.44 -17.57
C ARG A 174 3.17 -21.74 -16.94
N SER A 175 3.07 -21.87 -15.62
CA SER A 175 3.51 -23.09 -14.93
C SER A 175 2.80 -23.32 -13.61
N SER A 176 2.70 -24.59 -13.24
CA SER A 176 2.22 -24.99 -11.92
C SER A 176 3.18 -24.52 -10.82
N THR A 177 2.69 -24.40 -9.59
CA THR A 177 3.53 -24.03 -8.44
C THR A 177 4.67 -25.03 -8.21
N SER A 178 4.43 -26.32 -8.42
CA SER A 178 5.45 -27.37 -8.28
C SER A 178 6.52 -27.27 -9.35
N ASP A 179 6.13 -27.06 -10.62
CA ASP A 179 7.10 -26.94 -11.72
C ASP A 179 7.96 -25.69 -11.56
N PHE A 180 7.35 -24.58 -11.20
CA PHE A 180 8.04 -23.32 -10.90
C PHE A 180 9.12 -23.52 -9.82
N SER A 181 8.72 -24.12 -8.69
CA SER A 181 9.63 -24.36 -7.56
C SER A 181 10.74 -25.35 -7.93
N ALA A 182 10.41 -26.42 -8.67
CA ALA A 182 11.38 -27.43 -9.11
C ALA A 182 12.43 -26.84 -10.07
N ARG A 183 12.01 -25.98 -11.02
CA ARG A 183 12.92 -25.30 -11.94
C ARG A 183 13.87 -24.35 -11.22
N LEU A 184 13.36 -23.56 -10.26
CA LEU A 184 14.21 -22.66 -9.46
C LEU A 184 15.19 -23.44 -8.58
N LYS A 185 14.74 -24.49 -7.89
CA LYS A 185 15.64 -25.38 -7.13
C LYS A 185 16.73 -25.97 -8.01
N LYS A 186 16.38 -26.45 -9.19
CA LYS A 186 17.35 -27.01 -10.16
C LYS A 186 18.35 -25.95 -10.63
N TRP A 187 17.91 -24.71 -10.83
CA TRP A 187 18.79 -23.61 -11.22
C TRP A 187 19.74 -23.21 -10.07
N LEU A 188 19.22 -23.12 -8.84
CA LEU A 188 19.95 -22.78 -7.60
C LEU A 188 20.84 -23.90 -7.06
N ALA A 189 20.74 -25.12 -7.59
CA ALA A 189 21.58 -26.24 -7.20
C ALA A 189 23.06 -26.04 -7.58
N LYS A 190 23.37 -25.10 -8.48
CA LYS A 190 24.74 -24.73 -8.83
C LYS A 190 25.31 -23.73 -7.81
N PRO A 191 26.42 -24.03 -7.11
CA PRO A 191 26.98 -23.14 -6.08
C PRO A 191 27.27 -21.72 -6.59
N GLU A 192 27.83 -21.64 -7.81
CA GLU A 192 28.12 -20.38 -8.50
C GLU A 192 26.90 -19.44 -8.59
N ARG A 193 25.69 -19.99 -8.70
CA ARG A 193 24.44 -19.21 -8.82
C ARG A 193 24.00 -18.62 -7.48
N ARG A 194 24.24 -19.32 -6.37
CA ARG A 194 23.97 -18.78 -5.03
C ARG A 194 24.94 -17.63 -4.74
N ASP A 195 26.21 -17.83 -5.04
CA ASP A 195 27.24 -16.79 -4.83
C ASP A 195 27.02 -15.58 -5.75
N ASP A 196 26.58 -15.80 -7.00
CA ASP A 196 26.17 -14.74 -7.91
C ASP A 196 25.00 -13.95 -7.32
N LEU A 197 23.91 -14.61 -6.89
CA LEU A 197 22.74 -13.94 -6.30
C LEU A 197 23.05 -13.07 -5.09
N GLN A 198 24.03 -13.44 -4.26
CA GLN A 198 24.43 -12.64 -3.08
C GLN A 198 25.18 -11.37 -3.46
N ARG A 199 25.83 -11.33 -4.63
CA ARG A 199 26.61 -10.19 -5.12
C ARG A 199 25.82 -9.26 -6.03
N ARG A 200 24.61 -9.64 -6.42
CA ARG A 200 23.76 -8.88 -7.34
C ARG A 200 23.28 -7.58 -6.70
N GLN A 201 23.46 -6.49 -7.42
CA GLN A 201 22.93 -5.17 -7.11
C GLN A 201 21.77 -4.84 -8.04
N LEU A 202 20.81 -4.08 -7.51
CA LEU A 202 19.64 -3.64 -8.25
C LEU A 202 19.77 -2.16 -8.59
N LEU A 203 19.64 -1.83 -9.88
CA LEU A 203 19.74 -0.47 -10.40
C LEU A 203 18.49 -0.15 -11.23
N PRO A 204 17.90 1.04 -11.12
CA PRO A 204 16.83 1.45 -12.01
C PRO A 204 17.37 1.56 -13.45
N LYS A 205 16.62 1.05 -14.43
CA LYS A 205 16.98 1.10 -15.86
C LYS A 205 16.05 2.01 -16.65
N GLU A 206 14.74 1.75 -16.56
CA GLU A 206 13.69 2.56 -17.20
C GLU A 206 12.50 2.64 -16.24
N ASN A 207 11.93 3.82 -16.06
CA ASN A 207 10.78 4.01 -15.18
C ASN A 207 9.63 4.66 -15.97
N GLY A 208 8.45 4.05 -15.85
CA GLY A 208 7.20 4.53 -16.40
C GLY A 208 6.07 4.38 -15.39
N PRO A 209 4.91 5.01 -15.65
CA PRO A 209 3.80 5.05 -14.69
C PRO A 209 3.18 3.66 -14.44
N THR A 210 3.25 2.76 -15.42
CA THR A 210 2.67 1.41 -15.35
C THR A 210 3.69 0.30 -15.53
N THR A 211 4.92 0.65 -15.86
CA THR A 211 5.98 -0.31 -16.21
C THR A 211 7.32 0.25 -15.79
N SER A 212 8.13 -0.56 -15.11
CA SER A 212 9.48 -0.21 -14.69
C SER A 212 10.41 -1.38 -14.99
N LYS A 213 11.63 -1.08 -15.43
CA LYS A 213 12.68 -2.05 -15.66
C LYS A 213 13.78 -1.83 -14.63
N VAL A 214 14.14 -2.90 -13.95
CA VAL A 214 15.23 -2.96 -12.99
C VAL A 214 16.35 -3.82 -13.56
N LEU A 215 17.56 -3.28 -13.54
CA LEU A 215 18.78 -3.99 -13.90
C LEU A 215 19.30 -4.74 -12.67
N VAL A 216 19.60 -6.02 -12.83
CA VAL A 216 20.21 -6.86 -11.78
C VAL A 216 21.65 -7.18 -12.19
N ARG A 217 22.60 -6.43 -11.65
CA ARG A 217 24.01 -6.44 -12.07
C ARG A 217 24.89 -7.14 -11.05
N SER A 218 25.89 -7.90 -11.52
CA SER A 218 27.00 -8.38 -10.68
C SER A 218 28.31 -8.20 -11.46
N ASP A 219 29.37 -7.83 -10.78
CA ASP A 219 30.69 -7.65 -11.41
C ASP A 219 31.17 -8.94 -12.07
N GLY A 220 31.59 -8.84 -13.33
CA GLY A 220 32.09 -9.97 -14.12
C GLY A 220 31.04 -10.99 -14.55
N GLN A 221 29.74 -10.69 -14.40
CA GLN A 221 28.65 -11.54 -14.86
C GLN A 221 27.71 -10.79 -15.80
N GLU A 222 26.93 -11.55 -16.58
CA GLU A 222 25.91 -10.98 -17.47
C GLU A 222 24.82 -10.26 -16.67
N ASP A 223 24.48 -9.04 -17.07
CA ASP A 223 23.40 -8.24 -16.49
C ASP A 223 22.02 -8.86 -16.77
N TRP A 224 21.13 -8.88 -15.77
CA TRP A 224 19.73 -9.29 -15.98
C TRP A 224 18.82 -8.08 -16.04
N THR A 225 17.72 -8.16 -16.80
CA THR A 225 16.70 -7.12 -16.83
C THR A 225 15.37 -7.69 -16.37
N TRP A 226 14.82 -7.13 -15.29
CA TRP A 226 13.51 -7.50 -14.76
C TRP A 226 12.51 -6.39 -15.06
N THR A 227 11.39 -6.75 -15.67
CA THR A 227 10.31 -5.84 -16.01
C THR A 227 9.15 -6.05 -15.04
N PHE A 228 8.79 -4.98 -14.35
CA PHE A 228 7.68 -4.92 -13.42
C PHE A 228 6.54 -4.12 -14.04
N THR A 229 5.31 -4.52 -13.77
CA THR A 229 4.10 -3.81 -14.17
C THR A 229 3.22 -3.50 -12.98
N TYR A 230 2.60 -2.32 -13.01
CA TYR A 230 1.64 -1.89 -12.02
C TYR A 230 0.23 -2.24 -12.47
N ASN A 231 -0.50 -3.01 -11.68
CA ASN A 231 -1.86 -3.44 -12.01
C ASN A 231 -2.95 -2.49 -11.46
N GLY A 232 -2.58 -1.32 -10.96
CA GLY A 232 -3.48 -0.38 -10.28
C GLY A 232 -3.52 -0.54 -8.75
N ILE A 233 -2.87 -1.58 -8.21
CA ILE A 233 -2.81 -1.85 -6.76
C ILE A 233 -1.36 -2.11 -6.35
N VAL A 234 -0.66 -3.01 -7.05
CA VAL A 234 0.71 -3.42 -6.70
C VAL A 234 1.57 -3.60 -7.95
N TRP A 235 2.87 -3.40 -7.76
CA TRP A 235 3.89 -3.79 -8.72
C TRP A 235 4.11 -5.30 -8.69
N GLN A 236 4.14 -5.92 -9.87
CA GLN A 236 4.36 -7.35 -10.05
C GLN A 236 5.40 -7.59 -11.13
N LEU A 237 6.18 -8.67 -10.99
CA LEU A 237 7.17 -9.08 -11.96
C LEU A 237 6.47 -9.74 -13.16
N GLU A 238 6.56 -9.10 -14.32
CA GLU A 238 5.98 -9.60 -15.58
C GLU A 238 6.98 -10.45 -16.36
N ARG A 239 8.23 -10.00 -16.42
CA ARG A 239 9.28 -10.64 -17.22
C ARG A 239 10.63 -10.56 -16.54
N ALA A 240 11.35 -11.68 -16.52
CA ALA A 240 12.76 -11.73 -16.13
C ALA A 240 13.60 -12.20 -17.33
N GLU A 241 14.42 -11.30 -17.86
CA GLU A 241 15.35 -11.57 -18.96
C GLU A 241 16.76 -11.80 -18.38
N GLY A 242 17.32 -12.98 -18.66
CA GLY A 242 18.55 -13.45 -18.02
C GLY A 242 18.32 -14.02 -16.62
N GLY A 243 19.34 -14.71 -16.08
CA GLY A 243 19.33 -15.19 -14.70
C GLY A 243 18.38 -16.37 -14.43
N PRO A 244 17.69 -16.38 -13.27
CA PRO A 244 16.78 -17.47 -12.89
C PRO A 244 15.53 -17.53 -13.80
N PRO A 245 14.99 -18.73 -14.08
CA PRO A 245 13.80 -18.90 -14.92
C PRO A 245 12.50 -18.51 -14.16
N LEU A 246 12.33 -17.22 -13.86
CA LEU A 246 11.19 -16.70 -13.09
C LEU A 246 9.88 -16.66 -13.92
N THR A 247 9.98 -16.39 -15.23
CA THR A 247 8.80 -16.14 -16.09
C THR A 247 8.72 -17.06 -17.30
N ASN A 248 9.60 -18.07 -17.37
CA ASN A 248 9.69 -19.06 -18.45
C ASN A 248 9.20 -20.44 -17.99
#